data_AF-A0A2V8Z807-F1
#
_entry.id   AF-A0A2V8Z807-F1
#
_cell.length_a   1.000
_cell.length_b   1.000
_cell.length_c   1.000
_cell.angle_alpha   90.00
_cell.angle_beta   90.00
_cell.angle_gamma   90.00
#
_symmetry.space_group_name_H-M   'P 1'
#
loop_
_entity.id
_entity.type
_entity.pdbx_description
1 polymer ?
#
loop_
_entity_poly.entity_id
_entity_poly.type
_entity_poly.pdbx_seq_one_letter_code
_entity_poly.pdbx_strand_id
1 'polypeptide(L)'
;MRFIFDDEVSALFEEDADYERVSLEQRISAVETAGQFDEVFLAPRPIFQRLRETEKESWSKSAAELAQALQKPGGAYWNYAIGLYHRATGITVNEEKIRRFVRECPPFRALLAAIVFAQYERSISEEVKPKLAGRNDLFMAGYLPYCDEFISNDHPQQQALRKIVSMAELPTSVRWYKEFSGQLSLSSAAKR
;
A
#
# COMPACT_ATOMS: atom_id res chain seq x y z
N MET A 1 -53.93 -27.04 -3.06
CA MET A 1 -53.11 -25.93 -3.60
C MET A 1 -52.06 -25.60 -2.54
N ARG A 2 -50.91 -26.28 -2.57
CA ARG A 2 -49.75 -25.97 -1.71
C ARG A 2 -48.86 -25.05 -2.53
N PHE A 3 -48.50 -23.91 -1.97
CA PHE A 3 -47.64 -22.93 -2.62
C PHE A 3 -46.26 -23.55 -2.86
N ILE A 4 -45.90 -23.73 -4.13
CA ILE A 4 -44.53 -23.98 -4.58
C ILE A 4 -43.86 -22.60 -4.62
N PHE A 5 -43.54 -22.03 -3.45
CA PHE A 5 -42.86 -20.73 -3.36
C PHE A 5 -41.86 -20.66 -2.18
N ASP A 6 -41.77 -21.68 -1.32
CA ASP A 6 -40.90 -21.63 -0.13
C ASP A 6 -39.44 -22.02 -0.42
N ASP A 7 -39.17 -22.98 -1.32
CA ASP A 7 -37.81 -23.51 -1.49
C ASP A 7 -36.87 -22.57 -2.28
N GLU A 8 -37.36 -21.87 -3.31
CA GLU A 8 -36.53 -20.90 -4.08
C GLU A 8 -36.27 -19.60 -3.31
N VAL A 9 -37.22 -19.20 -2.46
CA VAL A 9 -37.09 -18.02 -1.60
C VAL A 9 -36.13 -18.32 -0.44
N SER A 10 -36.18 -19.53 0.13
CA SER A 10 -35.24 -19.97 1.17
C SER A 10 -33.79 -20.04 0.66
N ALA A 11 -33.55 -20.47 -0.59
CA ALA A 11 -32.22 -20.51 -1.17
C ALA A 11 -31.61 -19.11 -1.41
N LEU A 12 -32.42 -18.13 -1.80
CA LEU A 12 -31.98 -16.73 -1.93
C LEU A 12 -31.63 -16.11 -0.58
N PHE A 13 -32.36 -16.45 0.49
CA PHE A 13 -32.06 -15.98 1.85
C PHE A 13 -30.82 -16.65 2.47
N GLU A 14 -30.49 -17.90 2.09
CA GLU A 14 -29.24 -18.55 2.49
C GLU A 14 -28.02 -17.94 1.79
N GLU A 15 -28.16 -17.53 0.52
CA GLU A 15 -27.09 -16.87 -0.24
C GLU A 15 -26.79 -15.45 0.33
N ASP A 16 -27.84 -14.69 0.68
CA ASP A 16 -27.70 -13.37 1.33
C ASP A 16 -27.07 -13.43 2.73
N ALA A 17 -27.36 -14.49 3.50
CA ALA A 17 -26.75 -14.71 4.81
C ALA A 17 -25.23 -14.99 4.71
N ASP A 18 -24.79 -15.61 3.61
CA ASP A 18 -23.36 -15.85 3.36
C ASP A 18 -22.63 -14.57 2.96
N TYR A 19 -23.25 -13.69 2.15
CA TYR A 19 -22.67 -12.39 1.81
C TYR A 19 -22.48 -11.48 3.02
N GLU A 20 -23.48 -11.37 3.89
CA GLU A 20 -23.36 -10.56 5.11
C GLU A 20 -22.30 -11.10 6.07
N ARG A 21 -22.19 -12.44 6.18
CA ARG A 21 -21.14 -13.09 6.96
C ARG A 21 -19.75 -12.78 6.41
N VAL A 22 -19.53 -12.95 5.11
CA VAL A 22 -18.23 -12.65 4.46
C VAL A 22 -17.90 -11.16 4.57
N SER A 23 -18.88 -10.29 4.37
CA SER A 23 -18.74 -8.83 4.55
C SER A 23 -18.33 -8.46 5.98
N LEU A 24 -18.94 -9.10 6.98
CA LEU A 24 -18.58 -8.90 8.38
C LEU A 24 -17.16 -9.40 8.67
N GLU A 25 -16.80 -10.61 8.24
CA GLU A 25 -15.46 -11.18 8.40
C GLU A 25 -14.38 -10.29 7.76
N GLN A 26 -14.64 -9.78 6.55
CA GLN A 26 -13.72 -8.85 5.86
C GLN A 26 -13.57 -7.53 6.61
N ARG A 27 -14.65 -6.97 7.17
CA ARG A 27 -14.58 -5.74 7.96
C ARG A 27 -13.78 -5.94 9.25
N ILE A 28 -14.00 -7.04 9.96
CA ILE A 28 -13.24 -7.39 11.16
C ILE A 28 -11.76 -7.52 10.82
N SER A 29 -11.43 -8.31 9.79
CA SER A 29 -10.05 -8.50 9.34
C SER A 29 -9.39 -7.19 8.89
N ALA A 30 -10.13 -6.31 8.22
CA ALA A 30 -9.63 -5.01 7.81
C ALA A 30 -9.26 -4.13 9.01
N VAL A 31 -10.07 -4.13 10.07
CA VAL A 31 -9.79 -3.40 11.32
C VAL A 31 -8.57 -3.97 12.03
N GLU A 32 -8.50 -5.30 12.17
CA GLU A 32 -7.38 -5.97 12.84
C GLU A 32 -6.06 -5.74 12.11
N THR A 33 -6.04 -5.93 10.79
CA THR A 33 -4.83 -5.73 9.99
C THR A 33 -4.41 -4.27 9.89
N ALA A 34 -5.35 -3.32 9.96
CA ALA A 34 -5.03 -1.90 10.08
C ALA A 34 -4.36 -1.58 11.43
N GLY A 35 -4.88 -2.12 12.53
CA GLY A 35 -4.27 -1.97 13.87
C GLY A 35 -2.86 -2.54 13.93
N GLN A 36 -2.66 -3.75 13.42
CA GLN A 36 -1.32 -4.37 13.34
C GLN A 36 -0.35 -3.56 12.47
N PHE A 37 -0.84 -2.98 11.37
CA PHE A 37 -0.02 -2.15 10.50
C PHE A 37 0.45 -0.89 11.23
N ASP A 38 -0.46 -0.18 11.89
CA ASP A 38 -0.10 1.01 12.64
C ASP A 38 0.84 0.68 13.81
N GLU A 39 0.62 -0.44 14.52
CA GLU A 39 1.54 -0.93 15.55
C GLU A 39 2.96 -1.13 14.99
N VAL A 40 3.10 -1.86 13.88
CA VAL A 40 4.41 -2.15 13.26
C VAL A 40 5.16 -0.87 12.88
N PHE A 41 4.46 0.14 12.36
CA PHE A 41 5.10 1.35 11.81
C PHE A 41 5.11 2.55 12.76
N LEU A 42 4.33 2.55 13.86
CA LEU A 42 4.37 3.61 14.88
C LEU A 42 5.14 3.20 16.13
N ALA A 43 5.13 1.92 16.52
CA ALA A 43 5.82 1.48 17.73
C ALA A 43 7.33 1.80 17.74
N PRO A 44 8.06 1.76 16.61
CA PRO A 44 9.47 2.17 16.58
C PRO A 44 9.70 3.68 16.71
N ARG A 45 8.68 4.53 16.55
CA ARG A 45 8.83 5.99 16.51
C ARG A 45 9.57 6.57 17.73
N PRO A 46 9.23 6.21 18.99
CA PRO A 46 9.95 6.74 20.15
C PRO A 46 11.42 6.33 20.20
N ILE A 47 11.81 5.25 19.53
CA ILE A 47 13.21 4.85 19.38
C ILE A 47 13.90 5.81 18.41
N PHE A 48 13.32 6.03 17.23
CA PHE A 48 13.88 6.95 16.23
C PHE A 48 13.94 8.40 16.71
N GLN A 49 12.95 8.87 17.48
CA GLN A 49 12.97 10.21 18.08
C GLN A 49 14.13 10.36 19.06
N ARG A 50 14.33 9.38 19.96
CA ARG A 50 15.47 9.38 20.89
C ARG A 50 16.81 9.35 20.17
N LEU A 51 16.95 8.48 19.17
CA LEU A 51 18.17 8.39 18.37
C LEU A 51 18.47 9.73 17.70
N ARG A 52 17.46 10.41 17.16
CA ARG A 52 17.60 11.73 16.53
C ARG A 52 18.06 12.81 17.49
N GLU A 53 17.63 12.77 18.74
CA GLU A 53 18.07 13.71 19.77
C GLU A 53 19.53 13.46 20.20
N THR A 54 19.94 12.19 20.23
CA THR A 54 21.28 11.79 20.71
C THR A 54 22.36 11.79 19.63
N GLU A 55 22.00 11.51 18.37
CA GLU A 55 22.93 11.35 17.26
C GLU A 55 23.04 12.64 16.45
N LYS A 56 24.27 13.10 16.19
CA LYS A 56 24.55 14.28 15.34
C LYS A 56 24.52 13.96 13.84
N GLU A 57 24.16 12.75 13.46
CA GLU A 57 24.19 12.30 12.07
C GLU A 57 23.02 12.89 11.26
N SER A 58 23.23 13.08 9.95
CA SER A 58 22.19 13.58 9.06
C SER A 58 21.13 12.50 8.84
N TRP A 59 19.96 12.68 9.43
CA TRP A 59 18.79 11.84 9.19
C TRP A 59 18.25 12.03 7.77
N SER A 60 17.65 10.97 7.21
CA SER A 60 16.97 11.06 5.91
C SER A 60 15.85 12.10 5.96
N LYS A 61 15.87 13.03 5.01
CA LYS A 61 14.92 14.14 4.89
C LYS A 61 13.71 13.76 4.03
N SER A 62 13.74 12.57 3.42
CA SER A 62 12.63 12.04 2.64
C SER A 62 12.60 10.51 2.64
N ALA A 63 11.44 9.94 2.32
CA ALA A 63 11.30 8.50 2.10
C ALA A 63 12.19 7.97 0.95
N ALA A 64 12.48 8.80 -0.06
CA ALA A 64 13.37 8.43 -1.16
C ALA A 64 14.83 8.33 -0.69
N GLU A 65 15.30 9.29 0.11
CA GLU A 65 16.63 9.22 0.73
C GLU A 65 16.75 8.02 1.67
N LEU A 66 15.70 7.73 2.44
CA LEU A 66 15.66 6.54 3.28
C LEU A 66 15.77 5.27 2.43
N ALA A 67 14.99 5.16 1.34
CA ALA A 67 15.06 4.01 0.45
C ALA A 67 16.49 3.80 -0.10
N GLN A 68 17.14 4.87 -0.55
CA GLN A 68 18.52 4.80 -1.05
C GLN A 68 19.50 4.35 0.03
N ALA A 69 19.37 4.87 1.26
CA ALA A 69 20.20 4.47 2.39
C ALA A 69 20.01 2.97 2.73
N LEU A 70 18.76 2.50 2.70
CA LEU A 70 18.42 1.11 3.03
C LEU A 70 18.76 0.10 1.92
N GLN A 71 18.96 0.55 0.67
CA GLN A 71 19.30 -0.30 -0.48
C GLN A 71 20.80 -0.63 -0.62
N LYS A 72 21.65 -0.12 0.29
CA LYS A 72 23.07 -0.52 0.37
C LYS A 72 23.18 -2.05 0.58
N PRO A 73 24.31 -2.69 0.17
CA PRO A 73 24.55 -4.11 0.44
C PRO A 73 24.33 -4.46 1.93
N GLY A 74 23.56 -5.51 2.21
CA GLY A 74 23.17 -5.91 3.57
C GLY A 74 22.16 -4.97 4.26
N GLY A 75 21.66 -3.94 3.57
CA GLY A 75 20.72 -2.97 4.13
C GLY A 75 19.31 -3.54 4.37
N ALA A 76 18.55 -2.87 5.24
CA ALA A 76 17.24 -3.38 5.69
C ALA A 76 16.21 -3.52 4.56
N TYR A 77 16.36 -2.78 3.46
CA TYR A 77 15.49 -2.91 2.28
C TYR A 77 15.47 -4.35 1.76
N TRP A 78 16.64 -4.98 1.68
CA TRP A 78 16.77 -6.35 1.19
C TRP A 78 16.29 -7.38 2.21
N ASN A 79 16.48 -7.11 3.51
CA ASN A 79 15.95 -7.96 4.57
C ASN A 79 14.41 -7.97 4.57
N TYR A 80 13.77 -6.81 4.36
CA TYR A 80 12.32 -6.75 4.16
C TYR A 80 11.89 -7.56 2.94
N ALA A 81 12.59 -7.39 1.81
CA ALA A 81 12.29 -8.12 0.59
C ALA A 81 12.38 -9.65 0.78
N ILE A 82 13.45 -10.14 1.40
CA ILE A 82 13.64 -11.57 1.69
C ILE A 82 12.54 -12.07 2.64
N GLY A 83 12.27 -11.33 3.71
CA GLY A 83 11.25 -11.71 4.69
C GLY A 83 9.83 -11.72 4.12
N LEU A 84 9.49 -10.78 3.24
CA LEU A 84 8.20 -10.81 2.52
C LEU A 84 8.14 -11.99 1.54
N TYR A 85 9.20 -12.19 0.75
CA TYR A 85 9.26 -13.29 -0.23
C TYR A 85 9.12 -14.66 0.47
N HIS A 86 9.85 -14.87 1.55
CA HIS A 86 9.78 -16.10 2.34
C HIS A 86 8.38 -16.32 2.93
N ARG A 87 7.76 -15.27 3.52
CA ARG A 87 6.40 -15.39 4.07
C ARG A 87 5.36 -15.78 3.01
N ALA A 88 5.50 -15.29 1.78
CA ALA A 88 4.56 -15.59 0.70
C ALA A 88 4.81 -16.95 0.03
N THR A 89 6.05 -17.42 -0.02
CA THR A 89 6.44 -18.59 -0.86
C THR A 89 6.96 -19.79 -0.06
N GLY A 90 7.32 -19.60 1.21
CA GLY A 90 8.08 -20.56 2.02
C GLY A 90 9.56 -20.70 1.63
N ILE A 91 10.03 -19.99 0.60
CA ILE A 91 11.38 -20.15 0.05
C ILE A 91 12.31 -19.07 0.59
N THR A 92 13.44 -19.50 1.13
CA THR A 92 14.52 -18.59 1.54
C THR A 92 15.45 -18.32 0.36
N VAL A 93 15.70 -17.04 0.09
CA VAL A 93 16.58 -16.58 -0.99
C VAL A 93 17.70 -15.71 -0.42
N ASN A 94 18.82 -15.64 -1.12
CA ASN A 94 19.92 -14.73 -0.79
C ASN A 94 19.68 -13.32 -1.38
N GLU A 95 20.52 -12.36 -0.99
CA GLU A 95 20.39 -10.96 -1.42
C GLU A 95 20.50 -10.79 -2.95
N GLU A 96 21.36 -11.58 -3.61
CA GLU A 96 21.51 -11.52 -5.06
C GLU A 96 20.21 -11.91 -5.79
N LYS A 97 19.61 -13.03 -5.39
CA LYS A 97 18.34 -13.51 -5.97
C LYS A 97 17.20 -12.56 -5.69
N ILE A 98 17.08 -12.02 -4.48
CA ILE A 98 15.98 -11.09 -4.18
C ILE A 98 16.14 -9.76 -4.93
N ARG A 99 17.37 -9.25 -5.09
CA ARG A 99 17.64 -8.03 -5.90
C ARG A 99 17.19 -8.23 -7.33
N ARG A 100 17.49 -9.40 -7.91
CA ARG A 100 17.02 -9.78 -9.25
C ARG A 100 15.49 -9.82 -9.31
N PHE A 101 14.86 -10.49 -8.35
CA PHE A 101 13.39 -10.59 -8.30
C PHE A 101 12.74 -9.20 -8.18
N VAL A 102 13.23 -8.33 -7.31
CA VAL A 102 12.72 -6.95 -7.15
C VAL A 102 12.84 -6.16 -8.45
N ARG A 103 13.94 -6.33 -9.21
CA ARG A 103 14.11 -5.67 -10.51
C ARG A 103 13.13 -6.20 -11.56
N GLU A 104 12.89 -7.51 -11.57
CA GLU A 104 12.08 -8.20 -12.58
C GLU A 104 10.58 -8.24 -12.24
N CYS A 105 10.20 -7.94 -10.99
CA CYS A 105 8.83 -7.91 -10.50
C CYS A 105 8.45 -6.50 -10.02
N PRO A 106 8.02 -5.60 -10.92
CA PRO A 106 7.61 -4.24 -10.57
C PRO A 106 6.55 -4.15 -9.46
N PRO A 107 5.53 -5.03 -9.37
CA PRO A 107 4.55 -5.02 -8.28
C PRO A 107 5.19 -5.21 -6.91
N PHE A 108 6.15 -6.13 -6.83
CA PHE A 108 6.87 -6.39 -5.59
C PHE A 108 7.78 -5.21 -5.22
N ARG A 109 8.45 -4.61 -6.21
CA ARG A 109 9.23 -3.37 -6.04
C ARG A 109 8.37 -2.22 -5.50
N ALA A 110 7.17 -2.05 -6.06
CA ALA A 110 6.22 -1.03 -5.64
C ALA A 110 5.75 -1.25 -4.20
N LEU A 111 5.47 -2.49 -3.82
CA LEU A 111 5.11 -2.85 -2.45
C LEU A 111 6.24 -2.56 -1.45
N LEU A 112 7.49 -2.85 -1.80
CA LEU A 112 8.63 -2.52 -0.95
C LEU A 112 8.80 -1.00 -0.79
N ALA A 113 8.61 -0.23 -1.86
CA ALA A 113 8.61 1.22 -1.77
C ALA A 113 7.50 1.74 -0.85
N ALA A 114 6.31 1.13 -0.88
CA ALA A 114 5.21 1.45 0.04
C ALA A 114 5.56 1.17 1.51
N ILE A 115 6.26 0.07 1.80
CA ILE A 115 6.75 -0.26 3.15
C ILE A 115 7.76 0.78 3.65
N VAL A 116 8.74 1.15 2.82
CA VAL A 116 9.72 2.20 3.18
C VAL A 116 9.02 3.54 3.39
N PHE A 117 8.07 3.89 2.54
CA PHE A 117 7.28 5.11 2.67
C PHE A 117 6.48 5.11 3.98
N ALA A 118 5.83 4.00 4.33
CA ALA A 118 5.10 3.85 5.58
C ALA A 118 6.02 4.03 6.80
N GLN A 119 7.19 3.39 6.79
CA GLN A 119 8.20 3.53 7.84
C GLN A 119 8.67 4.99 7.98
N TYR A 120 8.92 5.66 6.86
CA TYR A 120 9.36 7.05 6.88
C TYR A 120 8.30 7.96 7.53
N GLU A 121 7.08 7.98 6.99
CA GLU A 121 6.03 8.92 7.41
C GLU A 121 5.51 8.69 8.83
N ARG A 122 5.57 7.45 9.33
CA ARG A 122 5.07 7.12 10.67
C ARG A 122 6.15 7.19 11.73
N SER A 123 7.33 6.65 11.43
CA SER A 123 8.36 6.41 12.43
C SER A 123 9.54 7.39 12.37
N ILE A 124 9.91 7.87 11.19
CA ILE A 124 11.19 8.57 11.01
C ILE A 124 10.99 10.07 10.81
N SER A 125 9.91 10.50 10.16
CA SER A 125 9.62 11.93 9.94
C SER A 125 9.52 12.69 11.26
N GLU A 126 9.97 13.94 11.24
CA GLU A 126 9.92 14.84 12.41
C GLU A 126 8.50 14.98 12.93
N GLU A 127 7.56 15.18 12.01
CA GLU A 127 6.14 15.30 12.31
C GLU A 127 5.37 14.14 11.68
N VAL A 128 4.41 13.60 12.45
CA VAL A 128 3.40 12.69 11.90
C VAL A 128 2.25 13.55 11.42
N LYS A 129 1.90 13.43 10.14
CA LYS A 129 0.75 14.14 9.59
C LYS A 129 -0.54 13.66 10.29
N PRO A 130 -1.52 14.54 10.50
CA PRO A 130 -2.77 14.18 11.17
C PRO A 130 -3.60 13.15 10.39
N LYS A 131 -3.42 13.08 9.07
CA LYS A 131 -4.06 12.08 8.21
C LYS A 131 -3.02 11.42 7.30
N LEU A 132 -2.84 10.11 7.45
CA LEU A 132 -1.96 9.30 6.62
C LEU A 132 -2.79 8.28 5.83
N ALA A 133 -2.26 7.85 4.69
CA ALA A 133 -2.82 6.73 3.94
C ALA A 133 -2.77 5.45 4.80
N GLY A 134 -3.87 4.70 4.83
CA GLY A 134 -3.96 3.46 5.58
C GLY A 134 -3.17 2.31 4.93
N ARG A 135 -3.22 1.14 5.56
CA ARG A 135 -2.57 -0.08 5.06
C ARG A 135 -3.00 -0.40 3.62
N ASN A 136 -4.30 -0.53 3.39
CA ASN A 136 -4.83 -0.90 2.07
C ASN A 136 -4.50 0.18 1.04
N ASP A 137 -4.65 1.46 1.41
CA ASP A 137 -4.33 2.58 0.54
C ASP A 137 -2.90 2.55 0.02
N LEU A 138 -1.94 2.25 0.90
CA LEU A 138 -0.53 2.13 0.57
C LEU A 138 -0.23 0.86 -0.23
N PHE A 139 -0.84 -0.27 0.14
CA PHE A 139 -0.57 -1.56 -0.51
C PHE A 139 -1.25 -1.71 -1.87
N MET A 140 -2.18 -0.80 -2.22
CA MET A 140 -2.60 -0.61 -3.63
C MET A 140 -1.41 -0.30 -4.55
N ALA A 141 -0.25 0.08 -4.02
CA ALA A 141 0.99 0.20 -4.76
C ALA A 141 1.34 -1.03 -5.62
N GLY A 142 0.98 -2.25 -5.17
CA GLY A 142 1.20 -3.47 -5.94
C GLY A 142 0.46 -3.50 -7.29
N TYR A 143 -0.62 -2.73 -7.44
CA TYR A 143 -1.37 -2.63 -8.69
C TYR A 143 -0.83 -1.57 -9.64
N LEU A 144 -0.06 -0.59 -9.14
CA LEU A 144 0.43 0.52 -9.95
C LEU A 144 1.07 0.06 -11.27
N PRO A 145 1.99 -0.91 -11.30
CA PRO A 145 2.67 -1.30 -12.54
C PRO A 145 1.76 -1.90 -13.63
N TYR A 146 0.51 -2.24 -13.28
CA TYR A 146 -0.49 -2.77 -14.21
C TYR A 146 -1.44 -1.68 -14.73
N CYS A 147 -1.23 -0.43 -14.33
CA CYS A 147 -2.06 0.71 -14.72
C CYS A 147 -1.21 1.79 -15.40
N ASP A 148 -1.72 2.35 -16.48
CA ASP A 148 -1.19 3.61 -17.05
C ASP A 148 -1.57 4.79 -16.14
N GLU A 149 -2.82 4.81 -15.67
CA GLU A 149 -3.35 5.80 -14.74
C GLU A 149 -4.02 5.15 -13.54
N PHE A 150 -3.64 5.54 -12.32
CA PHE A 150 -4.32 5.17 -11.08
C PHE A 150 -5.13 6.36 -10.57
N ILE A 151 -6.45 6.19 -10.48
CA ILE A 151 -7.37 7.26 -10.10
C ILE A 151 -7.77 7.09 -8.64
N SER A 152 -7.59 8.14 -7.83
CA SER A 152 -8.02 8.16 -6.44
C SER A 152 -8.90 9.37 -6.14
N ASN A 153 -9.87 9.18 -5.24
CA ASN A 153 -10.66 10.23 -4.61
C ASN A 153 -10.34 10.35 -3.10
N ASP A 154 -9.20 9.80 -2.65
CA ASP A 154 -8.66 10.01 -1.31
C ASP A 154 -7.29 10.70 -1.38
N HIS A 155 -7.19 11.90 -0.81
CA HIS A 155 -5.98 12.73 -0.92
C HIS A 155 -4.73 12.11 -0.27
N PRO A 156 -4.79 11.57 0.96
CA PRO A 156 -3.68 10.82 1.55
C PRO A 156 -3.19 9.67 0.67
N GLN A 157 -4.09 8.81 0.16
CA GLN A 157 -3.73 7.75 -0.77
C GLN A 157 -3.03 8.30 -2.01
N GLN A 158 -3.63 9.30 -2.66
CA GLN A 158 -3.09 9.90 -3.88
C GLN A 158 -1.67 10.44 -3.66
N GLN A 159 -1.44 11.20 -2.59
CA GLN A 159 -0.13 11.78 -2.29
C GLN A 159 0.90 10.70 -2.02
N ALA A 160 0.54 9.67 -1.26
CA ALA A 160 1.42 8.55 -0.95
C ALA A 160 1.80 7.76 -2.21
N LEU A 161 0.81 7.37 -3.03
CA LEU A 161 1.04 6.61 -4.24
C LEU A 161 1.88 7.38 -5.28
N ARG A 162 1.75 8.72 -5.37
CA ARG A 162 2.65 9.55 -6.20
C ARG A 162 4.11 9.44 -5.76
N LYS A 163 4.37 9.46 -4.46
CA LYS A 163 5.72 9.28 -3.91
C LYS A 163 6.24 7.87 -4.19
N ILE A 164 5.38 6.87 -4.02
CA ILE A 164 5.72 5.46 -4.29
C ILE A 164 6.04 5.22 -5.77
N VAL A 165 5.25 5.76 -6.71
CA VAL A 165 5.54 5.70 -8.16
C VAL A 165 6.93 6.24 -8.45
N SER A 166 7.26 7.41 -7.90
CA SER A 166 8.57 8.04 -8.09
C SER A 166 9.70 7.19 -7.48
N MET A 167 9.51 6.66 -6.28
CA MET A 167 10.50 5.81 -5.60
C MET A 167 10.72 4.45 -6.27
N ALA A 168 9.67 3.89 -6.86
CA ALA A 168 9.69 2.59 -7.54
C ALA A 168 9.93 2.72 -9.05
N GLU A 169 10.19 3.93 -9.54
CA GLU A 169 10.47 4.24 -10.95
C GLU A 169 9.42 3.62 -11.89
N LEU A 170 8.14 3.84 -11.57
CA LEU A 170 7.02 3.31 -12.35
C LEU A 170 6.53 4.33 -13.39
N PRO A 171 6.06 3.87 -14.57
CA PRO A 171 5.50 4.76 -15.58
C PRO A 171 4.09 5.29 -15.23
N THR A 172 3.43 4.67 -14.25
CA THR A 172 2.04 4.94 -13.86
C THR A 172 1.83 6.36 -13.36
N SER A 173 0.79 7.02 -13.86
CA SER A 173 0.36 8.34 -13.39
C SER A 173 -0.72 8.22 -12.32
N VAL A 174 -0.53 8.82 -11.15
CA VAL A 174 -1.56 8.85 -10.08
C VAL A 174 -2.30 10.19 -10.09
N ARG A 175 -3.63 10.15 -10.24
CA ARG A 175 -4.46 11.35 -10.50
C ARG A 175 -5.68 11.44 -9.61
N TRP A 176 -6.18 12.67 -9.48
CA TRP A 176 -7.39 12.96 -8.70
C TRP A 176 -8.63 12.68 -9.54
N TYR A 177 -9.64 12.03 -8.96
CA TYR A 177 -10.86 11.66 -9.66
C TYR A 177 -11.54 12.84 -10.37
N LYS A 178 -11.59 14.02 -9.74
CA LYS A 178 -12.20 15.22 -10.34
C LYS A 178 -11.44 15.70 -11.58
N GLU A 179 -10.12 15.61 -11.57
CA GLU A 179 -9.29 16.01 -12.72
C GLU A 179 -9.48 15.05 -13.90
N PHE A 180 -9.55 13.76 -13.60
CA PHE A 180 -9.78 12.71 -14.58
C PHE A 180 -11.18 12.81 -15.23
N SER A 181 -12.23 12.91 -14.41
CA SER A 181 -13.62 12.99 -14.89
C SER A 181 -13.91 14.26 -15.71
N GLY A 182 -13.24 15.38 -15.40
CA GLY A 182 -13.32 16.61 -16.21
C GLY A 182 -12.84 16.45 -17.65
N GLN A 183 -11.81 15.63 -17.89
CA GLN A 183 -11.28 15.38 -19.24
C GLN A 183 -12.22 14.52 -20.09
N LEU A 184 -12.86 13.52 -19.46
CA LEU A 184 -13.88 12.72 -20.13
C LEU A 184 -15.08 13.57 -20.55
N SER A 185 -15.48 14.52 -19.70
CA SER A 185 -16.65 15.38 -19.91
C SER A 185 -16.44 16.45 -20.99
N LEU A 186 -15.20 16.92 -21.19
CA LEU A 186 -14.88 17.88 -22.25
C LEU A 186 -14.76 17.21 -23.63
N SER A 187 -14.45 15.90 -23.68
CA SER A 187 -14.36 15.14 -24.93
C SER A 187 -15.72 14.85 -25.59
N SER A 188 -16.82 14.85 -24.82
CA SER A 188 -18.17 14.62 -25.34
C SER A 188 -18.83 15.89 -25.91
N ALA A 189 -18.33 17.08 -25.54
CA ALA A 189 -18.81 18.36 -26.08
C ALA A 189 -18.15 18.73 -27.42
N ALA A 190 -17.00 18.16 -27.77
CA ALA A 190 -16.26 18.46 -29.01
C ALA A 190 -16.70 17.63 -30.24
N LYS A 191 -17.81 16.87 -30.14
CA LYS A 191 -18.36 16.03 -31.23
C LYS A 191 -19.83 16.35 -31.59
N ARG A 192 -20.29 17.58 -31.39
CA ARG A 192 -21.62 18.02 -31.88
C ARG A 192 -21.48 19.19 -32.83
#